data_AF-A0A1Q3EKS6-F1
#
_entry.id   AF-A0A1Q3EKS6-F1
#
_cell.length_a   1.000
_cell.length_b   1.000
_cell.length_c   1.000
_cell.angle_alpha   90.00
_cell.angle_beta   90.00
_cell.angle_gamma   90.00
#
_symmetry.space_group_name_H-M   'P 1'
#
loop_
_entity.id
_entity.type
_entity.pdbx_description
1 polymer ?
#
loop_
_entity_poly.entity_id
_entity_poly.type
_entity_poly.pdbx_seq_one_letter_code
_entity_poly.pdbx_strand_id
1 'polypeptide(L)'
;MGSSILTAKRFELPELSISDINWLSRQILHKSMNLRYTYEACLKEPVSPTRLVLFKKNPEQFGPIYDEIRLDMTCTTRHSEWNLAVSKVLAQKARSVTSSSSGSSDSVVIVDWERLFANRIDRIISDARKLKINPVSNKLSKAKRATLLTKFRRRKRITSVMITQCQAVSDEEGIGFWTYIEQSLDILTYHGMSDEEPDKDDNKEPFKCVFGLDFRHPAFNSLFQHVDETPALYPDFFPPTGAKRIKRIFTHISVTRAPAPQVPASFFREGYDHQQYNTIDPTISALFE
;
A
#
# COMPACT_ATOMS: atom_id res chain seq x y z
N MET A 1 -11.88 22.89 -21.34
CA MET A 1 -12.68 23.00 -20.10
C MET A 1 -13.19 21.61 -19.76
N GLY A 2 -12.51 20.89 -18.87
CA GLY A 2 -12.89 19.54 -18.46
C GLY A 2 -12.98 19.50 -16.94
N SER A 3 -14.20 19.64 -16.42
CA SER A 3 -14.48 19.53 -14.99
C SER A 3 -14.55 18.06 -14.62
N SER A 4 -13.49 17.52 -14.00
CA SER A 4 -13.50 16.16 -13.45
C SER A 4 -14.24 16.17 -12.12
N ILE A 5 -15.52 15.82 -12.19
CA ILE A 5 -16.39 15.59 -11.04
C ILE A 5 -15.88 14.34 -10.30
N LEU A 6 -15.16 14.56 -9.20
CA LEU A 6 -15.04 13.53 -8.16
C LEU A 6 -16.42 13.44 -7.50
N THR A 7 -17.19 12.42 -7.86
CA THR A 7 -18.42 12.06 -7.17
C THR A 7 -18.03 11.67 -5.74
N ALA A 8 -18.11 12.64 -4.83
CA ALA A 8 -17.94 12.43 -3.41
C ALA A 8 -19.08 11.53 -2.94
N LYS A 9 -18.82 10.22 -2.81
CA LYS A 9 -19.66 9.38 -1.95
C LYS A 9 -19.57 10.00 -0.56
N ARG A 10 -20.67 10.62 -0.14
CA ARG A 10 -20.88 11.14 1.20
C ARG A 10 -20.93 9.93 2.13
N PHE A 11 -19.80 9.59 2.72
CA PHE A 11 -19.72 8.59 3.78
C PHE A 11 -19.98 9.31 5.09
N GLU A 12 -21.13 9.04 5.70
CA GLU A 12 -21.38 9.33 7.11
C GLU A 12 -20.45 8.40 7.89
N LEU A 13 -19.32 8.94 8.36
CA LEU A 13 -18.38 8.20 9.20
C LEU A 13 -18.78 8.41 10.66
N PRO A 14 -19.36 7.41 11.36
CA PRO A 14 -19.35 7.42 12.82
C PRO A 14 -17.88 7.38 13.28
N GLU A 15 -17.60 7.93 14.47
CA GLU A 15 -16.29 7.98 15.16
C GLU A 15 -15.08 7.53 14.33
N LEU A 16 -14.28 8.49 13.83
CA LEU A 16 -13.10 8.18 13.03
C LEU A 16 -12.19 7.19 13.76
N SER A 17 -12.18 5.93 13.28
CA SER A 17 -11.26 4.93 13.80
C SER A 17 -9.82 5.32 13.45
N ILE A 18 -8.84 4.78 14.16
CA ILE A 18 -7.42 5.04 13.84
C ILE A 18 -7.04 4.48 12.47
N SER A 19 -7.72 3.43 12.02
CA SER A 19 -7.60 2.96 10.65
C SER A 19 -8.04 4.03 9.65
N ASP A 20 -9.13 4.75 9.94
CA ASP A 20 -9.63 5.84 9.09
C ASP A 20 -8.72 7.07 9.13
N ILE A 21 -8.19 7.42 10.31
CA ILE A 21 -7.20 8.51 10.47
C ILE A 21 -5.92 8.22 9.68
N ASN A 22 -5.39 7.01 9.81
CA ASN A 22 -4.20 6.58 9.08
C ASN A 22 -4.46 6.48 7.59
N TRP A 23 -5.64 6.02 7.20
CA TRP A 23 -6.06 6.01 5.81
C TRP A 23 -6.13 7.43 5.23
N LEU A 24 -6.85 8.33 5.89
CA LEU A 24 -7.06 9.70 5.44
C LEU A 24 -5.74 10.47 5.33
N SER A 25 -4.89 10.38 6.35
CA SER A 25 -3.57 11.01 6.33
C SER A 25 -2.72 10.53 5.16
N ARG A 26 -2.74 9.23 4.83
CA ARG A 26 -2.04 8.72 3.64
C ARG A 26 -2.63 9.25 2.34
N GLN A 27 -3.96 9.30 2.21
CA GLN A 27 -4.60 9.81 1.01
C GLN A 27 -4.26 11.29 0.76
N ILE A 28 -4.29 12.10 1.81
CA ILE A 28 -3.90 13.51 1.76
C ILE A 28 -2.44 13.64 1.34
N LEU A 29 -1.54 12.88 1.98
CA LEU A 29 -0.12 12.88 1.63
C LEU A 29 0.12 12.45 0.18
N HIS A 30 -0.48 11.34 -0.26
CA HIS A 30 -0.34 10.79 -1.60
C HIS A 30 -0.84 11.78 -2.66
N LYS A 31 -2.03 12.36 -2.44
CA LYS A 31 -2.60 13.36 -3.34
C LYS A 31 -1.71 14.61 -3.43
N SER A 32 -1.24 15.12 -2.29
CA SER A 32 -0.45 16.36 -2.24
C SER A 32 0.90 16.30 -2.99
N MET A 33 1.46 15.10 -3.13
CA MET A 33 2.76 14.87 -3.77
C MET A 33 2.62 14.13 -5.12
N ASN A 34 1.38 13.87 -5.57
CA ASN A 34 1.06 13.03 -6.71
C ASN A 34 1.82 11.68 -6.66
N LEU A 35 1.54 10.92 -5.61
CA LEU A 35 2.13 9.60 -5.32
C LEU A 35 1.06 8.52 -5.43
N ARG A 36 1.49 7.34 -5.86
CA ARG A 36 0.71 6.11 -5.74
C ARG A 36 1.10 5.29 -4.51
N TYR A 37 2.33 5.46 -4.02
CA TYR A 37 2.81 4.81 -2.81
C TYR A 37 3.67 5.76 -1.98
N THR A 38 3.73 5.51 -0.67
CA THR A 38 4.51 6.36 0.24
C THR A 38 6.00 6.34 -0.11
N TYR A 39 6.53 5.20 -0.56
CA TYR A 39 7.95 5.09 -0.94
C TYR A 39 8.32 5.95 -2.16
N GLU A 40 7.37 6.28 -3.04
CA GLU A 40 7.66 7.10 -4.23
C GLU A 40 8.07 8.51 -3.85
N ALA A 41 7.67 8.98 -2.67
CA ALA A 41 8.13 10.25 -2.12
C ALA A 41 9.67 10.31 -2.03
N CYS A 42 10.33 9.17 -1.81
CA CYS A 42 11.79 9.08 -1.78
C CYS A 42 12.44 9.29 -3.16
N LEU A 43 11.67 9.10 -4.24
CA LEU A 43 12.12 9.20 -5.63
C LEU A 43 11.78 10.55 -6.27
N LYS A 44 10.89 11.33 -5.66
CA LYS A 44 10.54 12.67 -6.15
C LYS A 44 11.73 13.61 -5.99
N GLU A 45 11.84 14.56 -6.92
CA GLU A 45 12.79 15.65 -6.79
C GLU A 45 12.52 16.42 -5.48
N PRO A 46 13.57 16.72 -4.69
CA PRO A 46 13.40 17.52 -3.50
C PRO A 46 13.05 18.96 -3.86
N VAL A 47 12.53 19.72 -2.88
CA VAL A 47 12.33 21.17 -3.06
C VAL A 47 13.67 21.83 -3.42
N SER A 48 13.62 22.77 -4.38
CA SER A 48 14.84 23.43 -4.86
C SER A 48 15.48 24.30 -3.78
N PRO A 49 16.82 24.41 -3.74
CA PRO A 49 17.50 25.31 -2.81
C PRO A 49 17.03 26.76 -2.93
N THR A 50 16.76 27.23 -4.15
CA THR A 50 16.21 28.57 -4.41
C THR A 50 14.88 28.78 -3.71
N ARG A 51 13.97 27.80 -3.76
CA ARG A 51 12.67 27.89 -3.08
C ARG A 51 12.86 27.91 -1.56
N LEU A 52 13.79 27.13 -1.02
CA LEU A 52 14.12 27.16 0.42
C LEU A 52 14.64 28.53 0.87
N VAL A 53 15.50 29.18 0.07
CA VAL A 53 16.00 30.54 0.37
C VAL A 53 14.87 31.57 0.31
N LEU A 54 13.99 31.49 -0.68
CA LEU A 54 12.83 32.38 -0.80
C LEU A 54 11.85 32.18 0.37
N PHE A 55 11.61 30.93 0.77
CA PHE A 55 10.78 30.59 1.92
C PHE A 55 11.31 31.22 3.21
N LYS A 56 12.62 31.16 3.46
CA LYS A 56 13.22 31.83 4.64
C LYS A 56 13.02 33.34 4.65
N LYS A 57 12.94 33.99 3.48
CA LYS A 57 12.71 35.43 3.36
C LYS A 57 11.24 35.81 3.57
N ASN A 58 10.32 35.04 3.00
CA ASN A 58 8.89 35.26 3.13
C ASN A 58 8.13 33.92 3.14
N PRO A 59 7.90 33.32 4.32
CA PRO A 59 7.25 32.02 4.45
C PRO A 59 5.82 31.97 3.92
N GLU A 60 5.08 33.08 4.03
CA GLU A 60 3.68 33.14 3.62
C GLU A 60 3.55 33.10 2.10
N GLN A 61 4.40 33.85 1.39
CA GLN A 61 4.37 33.91 -0.08
C GLN A 61 5.01 32.68 -0.72
N PHE A 62 6.12 32.19 -0.16
CA PHE A 62 6.91 31.11 -0.76
C PHE A 62 6.75 29.76 -0.05
N GLY A 63 5.73 29.62 0.78
CA GLY A 63 5.40 28.39 1.49
C GLY A 63 5.03 27.21 0.58
N PRO A 64 4.87 26.01 1.17
CA PRO A 64 4.40 24.83 0.44
C PRO A 64 2.93 24.99 0.03
N ILE A 65 2.62 24.57 -1.19
CA ILE A 65 1.27 24.56 -1.75
C ILE A 65 0.78 23.12 -1.79
N TYR A 66 -0.47 22.88 -1.36
CA TYR A 66 -1.00 21.53 -1.14
C TYR A 66 -0.85 20.58 -2.36
N ASP A 67 -1.17 21.01 -3.57
CA ASP A 67 -1.12 20.14 -4.75
C ASP A 67 0.29 20.02 -5.38
N GLU A 68 1.26 20.75 -4.84
CA GLU A 68 2.64 20.84 -5.35
C GLU A 68 3.68 20.55 -4.27
N ILE A 69 3.31 19.78 -3.24
CA ILE A 69 4.23 19.53 -2.13
C ILE A 69 5.45 18.77 -2.64
N ARG A 70 6.62 19.26 -2.21
CA ARG A 70 7.92 18.61 -2.32
C ARG A 70 8.56 18.61 -0.94
N LEU A 71 9.31 17.56 -0.62
CA LEU A 71 10.01 17.47 0.66
C LEU A 71 11.42 18.03 0.54
N ASP A 72 11.88 18.65 1.62
CA ASP A 72 13.30 18.95 1.78
C ASP A 72 14.04 17.69 2.24
N MET A 73 14.76 17.10 1.29
CA MET A 73 15.54 15.88 1.49
C MET A 73 17.01 16.18 1.86
N THR A 74 17.38 17.45 2.03
CA THR A 74 18.77 17.86 2.32
C THR A 74 19.07 17.87 3.81
N CYS A 75 18.04 18.02 4.65
CA CYS A 75 18.21 18.05 6.10
C CYS A 75 18.53 16.68 6.67
N THR A 76 19.36 16.64 7.72
CA THR A 76 19.72 15.44 8.50
C THR A 76 18.67 15.08 9.56
N THR A 77 17.71 15.95 9.82
CA THR A 77 16.64 15.74 10.80
C THR A 77 15.31 16.31 10.30
N ARG A 78 14.24 15.97 11.02
CA ARG A 78 12.84 16.44 10.88
C ARG A 78 12.63 17.96 10.95
N HIS A 79 13.69 18.70 11.16
CA HIS A 79 13.66 20.08 11.65
C HIS A 79 13.88 21.11 10.55
N SER A 80 13.77 20.73 9.26
CA SER A 80 13.70 21.76 8.24
C SER A 80 12.41 22.54 8.41
N GLU A 81 12.52 23.87 8.45
CA GLU A 81 11.38 24.77 8.56
C GLU A 81 10.37 24.50 7.42
N TRP A 82 10.88 24.10 6.25
CA TRP A 82 10.07 23.68 5.12
C TRP A 82 9.23 22.44 5.41
N ASN A 83 9.83 21.35 5.93
CA ASN A 83 9.10 20.12 6.21
C ASN A 83 8.09 20.29 7.37
N LEU A 84 8.39 21.18 8.32
CA LEU A 84 7.42 21.60 9.34
C LEU A 84 6.25 22.36 8.71
N ALA A 85 6.49 23.29 7.79
CA ALA A 85 5.43 23.98 7.05
C ALA A 85 4.59 23.02 6.20
N VAL A 86 5.22 22.03 5.55
CA VAL A 86 4.51 20.96 4.83
C VAL A 86 3.58 20.20 5.76
N SER A 87 4.06 19.81 6.95
CA SER A 87 3.23 19.11 7.96
C SER A 87 2.00 19.94 8.36
N LYS A 88 2.16 21.26 8.52
CA LYS A 88 1.07 22.18 8.83
C LYS A 88 0.04 22.27 7.70
N VAL A 89 0.49 22.40 6.45
CA VAL A 89 -0.42 22.44 5.28
C VAL A 89 -1.22 21.14 5.14
N LEU A 90 -0.57 19.99 5.32
CA LEU A 90 -1.23 18.68 5.30
C LEU A 90 -2.24 18.54 6.45
N ALA A 91 -1.88 18.98 7.64
CA ALA A 91 -2.76 18.96 8.82
C ALA A 91 -3.97 19.87 8.65
N GLN A 92 -3.79 21.08 8.11
CA GLN A 92 -4.90 21.98 7.75
C GLN A 92 -5.85 21.31 6.76
N LYS A 93 -5.31 20.62 5.75
CA LYS A 93 -6.15 19.87 4.81
C LYS A 93 -6.94 18.76 5.51
N ALA A 94 -6.30 17.98 6.38
CA ALA A 94 -6.98 16.92 7.13
C ALA A 94 -8.12 17.48 7.99
N ARG A 95 -7.85 18.54 8.76
CA ARG A 95 -8.86 19.26 9.54
C ARG A 95 -10.03 19.72 8.67
N SER A 96 -9.76 20.30 7.49
CA SER A 96 -10.83 20.75 6.57
C SER A 96 -11.72 19.60 6.09
N VAL A 97 -11.14 18.42 5.83
CA VAL A 97 -11.88 17.23 5.38
C VAL A 97 -12.74 16.68 6.53
N THR A 98 -12.19 16.61 7.75
CA THR A 98 -12.92 16.05 8.91
C THR A 98 -13.97 17.00 9.49
N SER A 99 -13.75 18.32 9.41
CA SER A 99 -14.76 19.30 9.87
C SER A 99 -15.97 19.38 8.95
N SER A 100 -15.84 18.96 7.69
CA SER A 100 -16.96 18.91 6.74
C SER A 100 -17.89 17.71 6.95
N SER A 101 -17.48 16.74 7.80
CA SER A 101 -18.17 15.45 7.96
C SER A 101 -18.88 15.25 9.30
N SER A 102 -18.71 16.16 10.28
CA SER A 102 -19.27 15.99 11.62
C SER A 102 -20.76 16.34 11.69
N GLY A 103 -21.63 15.34 11.56
CA GLY A 103 -22.96 15.36 12.16
C GLY A 103 -22.86 15.20 13.68
N SER A 104 -23.73 15.91 14.40
CA SER A 104 -23.90 15.96 15.86
C SER A 104 -23.70 14.60 16.57
N SER A 105 -22.46 14.28 16.98
CA SER A 105 -22.18 13.14 17.85
C SER A 105 -21.10 13.53 18.87
N ASP A 106 -21.33 13.15 20.13
CA ASP A 106 -20.66 13.66 21.35
C ASP A 106 -19.24 13.11 21.59
N SER A 107 -18.71 12.26 20.71
CA SER A 107 -17.38 11.65 20.83
C SER A 107 -16.38 12.24 19.83
N VAL A 108 -15.83 13.41 20.15
CA VAL A 108 -14.81 14.05 19.32
C VAL A 108 -13.44 13.43 19.59
N VAL A 109 -12.99 12.55 18.68
CA VAL A 109 -11.60 12.08 18.66
C VAL A 109 -10.69 13.25 18.27
N ILE A 110 -9.90 13.75 19.23
CA ILE A 110 -8.92 14.82 18.98
C ILE A 110 -7.67 14.22 18.35
N VAL A 111 -7.45 14.51 17.06
CA VAL A 111 -6.29 14.03 16.30
C VAL A 111 -5.25 15.13 16.15
N ASP A 112 -4.02 14.87 16.63
CA ASP A 112 -2.85 15.71 16.35
C ASP A 112 -2.32 15.44 14.93
N TRP A 113 -2.99 16.03 13.94
CA TRP A 113 -2.65 15.88 12.53
C TRP A 113 -1.23 16.35 12.20
N GLU A 114 -0.76 17.43 12.83
CA GLU A 114 0.58 17.98 12.56
C GLU A 114 1.66 17.00 12.96
N ARG A 115 1.56 16.44 14.18
CA ARG A 115 2.49 15.42 14.65
C ARG A 115 2.42 14.15 13.80
N LEU A 116 1.23 13.73 13.39
CA LEU A 116 1.04 12.57 12.54
C LEU A 116 1.76 12.75 11.19
N PHE A 117 1.57 13.88 10.50
CA PHE A 117 2.24 14.15 9.23
C PHE A 117 3.74 14.32 9.40
N ALA A 118 4.21 14.99 10.46
CA ALA A 118 5.63 15.12 10.76
C ALA A 118 6.31 13.74 10.89
N ASN A 119 5.71 12.83 11.67
CA ASN A 119 6.23 11.47 11.82
C ASN A 119 6.29 10.70 10.48
N ARG A 120 5.30 10.90 9.59
CA ARG A 120 5.28 10.26 8.26
C ARG A 120 6.39 10.82 7.35
N ILE A 121 6.57 12.13 7.34
CA ILE A 121 7.64 12.80 6.58
C ILE A 121 9.01 12.34 7.06
N ASP A 122 9.20 12.22 8.38
CA ASP A 122 10.46 11.73 8.97
C ASP A 122 10.81 10.33 8.50
N ARG A 123 9.80 9.46 8.44
CA ARG A 123 9.97 8.10 7.93
C ARG A 123 10.38 8.11 6.46
N ILE A 124 9.73 8.92 5.63
CA ILE A 124 10.07 9.08 4.22
C ILE A 124 11.52 9.56 4.06
N ILE A 125 11.93 10.59 4.78
CA ILE A 125 13.29 11.13 4.69
C ILE A 125 14.33 10.09 5.15
N SER A 126 14.04 9.38 6.25
CA SER A 126 14.89 8.30 6.75
C SER A 126 15.07 7.19 5.72
N ASP A 127 13.97 6.75 5.10
CA ASP A 127 14.01 5.73 4.06
C ASP A 127 14.70 6.23 2.79
N ALA A 128 14.46 7.47 2.36
CA ALA A 128 15.16 8.10 1.24
C ALA A 128 16.68 8.15 1.44
N ARG A 129 17.17 8.34 2.67
CA ARG A 129 18.61 8.30 2.96
C ARG A 129 19.20 6.90 2.86
N LYS A 130 18.52 5.90 3.43
CA LYS A 130 18.91 4.49 3.29
C LYS A 130 19.01 4.10 1.81
N LEU A 131 18.13 4.68 1.00
CA LEU A 131 18.12 4.53 -0.45
C LEU A 131 19.26 5.31 -1.13
N LYS A 132 19.54 6.58 -0.82
CA LYS A 132 20.63 7.35 -1.45
C LYS A 132 22.03 6.73 -1.26
N ILE A 133 22.25 5.98 -0.18
CA ILE A 133 23.48 5.19 0.04
C ILE A 133 23.63 4.04 -1.00
N ASN A 134 22.57 3.71 -1.75
CA ASN A 134 22.48 2.57 -2.66
C ASN A 134 21.65 2.93 -3.92
N PRO A 135 22.24 3.31 -5.08
CA PRO A 135 21.51 3.90 -6.21
C PRO A 135 20.28 3.08 -6.68
N VAL A 136 19.12 3.75 -6.81
CA VAL A 136 17.83 3.26 -6.26
C VAL A 136 16.75 2.87 -7.26
N SER A 137 16.64 3.45 -8.45
CA SER A 137 15.41 3.24 -9.24
C SER A 137 15.22 1.77 -9.64
N ASN A 138 16.30 1.10 -10.07
CA ASN A 138 16.30 -0.34 -10.33
C ASN A 138 16.30 -1.20 -9.06
N LYS A 139 16.85 -0.72 -7.93
CA LYS A 139 16.86 -1.48 -6.68
C LYS A 139 15.49 -1.50 -6.01
N LEU A 140 14.71 -0.43 -6.09
CA LEU A 140 13.40 -0.35 -5.45
C LEU A 140 12.37 -1.23 -6.17
N SER A 141 12.38 -1.21 -7.52
CA SER A 141 11.58 -2.12 -8.33
C SER A 141 12.00 -3.58 -8.10
N LYS A 142 13.31 -3.86 -8.01
CA LYS A 142 13.83 -5.20 -7.66
C LYS A 142 13.47 -5.64 -6.26
N ALA A 143 13.55 -4.76 -5.25
CA ALA A 143 13.22 -5.07 -3.86
C ALA A 143 11.71 -5.31 -3.69
N LYS A 144 10.88 -4.49 -4.35
CA LYS A 144 9.43 -4.71 -4.44
C LYS A 144 9.14 -6.04 -5.11
N ARG A 145 9.73 -6.31 -6.28
CA ARG A 145 9.58 -7.60 -6.99
C ARG A 145 10.03 -8.78 -6.12
N ALA A 146 11.17 -8.66 -5.43
CA ALA A 146 11.67 -9.69 -4.52
C ALA A 146 10.71 -9.93 -3.36
N THR A 147 10.12 -8.87 -2.79
CA THR A 147 9.12 -8.98 -1.73
C THR A 147 7.87 -9.72 -2.22
N LEU A 148 7.36 -9.36 -3.40
CA LEU A 148 6.21 -10.01 -4.01
C LEU A 148 6.51 -11.48 -4.34
N LEU A 149 7.70 -11.76 -4.88
CA LEU A 149 8.14 -13.11 -5.20
C LEU A 149 8.29 -13.97 -3.95
N THR A 150 8.81 -13.41 -2.86
CA THR A 150 8.88 -14.10 -1.56
C THR A 150 7.49 -14.43 -1.02
N LYS A 151 6.51 -13.52 -1.14
CA LYS A 151 5.12 -13.81 -0.76
C LYS A 151 4.51 -14.92 -1.61
N PHE A 152 4.68 -14.84 -2.93
CA PHE A 152 4.22 -15.85 -3.87
C PHE A 152 4.79 -17.23 -3.54
N ARG A 153 6.12 -17.35 -3.39
CA ARG A 153 6.80 -18.60 -3.04
C ARG A 153 6.35 -19.15 -1.69
N ARG A 154 6.18 -18.27 -0.69
CA ARG A 154 5.67 -18.68 0.63
C ARG A 154 4.28 -19.29 0.52
N ARG A 155 3.37 -18.64 -0.22
CA ARG A 155 2.01 -19.14 -0.41
C ARG A 155 1.99 -20.46 -1.16
N LYS A 156 2.78 -20.60 -2.24
CA LYS A 156 2.97 -21.88 -2.96
C LYS A 156 3.47 -23.00 -2.03
N ARG A 157 4.42 -22.70 -1.15
CA ARG A 157 4.90 -23.67 -0.15
C ARG A 157 3.78 -24.08 0.81
N ILE A 158 2.99 -23.14 1.30
CA ILE A 158 1.88 -23.42 2.22
C ILE A 158 0.84 -24.30 1.53
N THR A 159 0.39 -23.94 0.32
CA THR A 159 -0.59 -24.73 -0.44
C THR A 159 -0.09 -26.14 -0.72
N SER A 160 1.17 -26.29 -1.16
CA SER A 160 1.77 -27.60 -1.43
C SER A 160 1.82 -28.49 -0.18
N VAL A 161 2.21 -27.95 0.98
CA VAL A 161 2.21 -28.70 2.25
C VAL A 161 0.79 -29.13 2.63
N MET A 162 -0.20 -28.23 2.48
CA MET A 162 -1.58 -28.55 2.81
C MET A 162 -2.18 -29.61 1.87
N ILE A 163 -1.85 -29.58 0.56
CA ILE A 163 -2.26 -30.62 -0.39
C ILE A 163 -1.71 -31.98 0.05
N THR A 164 -0.41 -32.08 0.35
CA THR A 164 0.20 -33.32 0.84
C THR A 164 -0.45 -33.81 2.13
N GLN A 165 -0.80 -32.88 3.03
CA GLN A 165 -1.46 -33.25 4.28
C GLN A 165 -2.89 -33.77 4.05
N CYS A 166 -3.69 -33.12 3.21
CA CYS A 166 -5.04 -33.60 2.86
C CYS A 166 -4.97 -34.96 2.15
N GLN A 167 -3.97 -35.18 1.29
CA GLN A 167 -3.72 -36.49 0.67
C GLN A 167 -3.40 -37.58 1.70
N ALA A 168 -2.59 -37.28 2.71
CA ALA A 168 -2.20 -38.25 3.73
C ALA A 168 -3.39 -38.73 4.59
N VAL A 169 -4.47 -37.95 4.67
CA VAL A 169 -5.69 -38.29 5.41
C VAL A 169 -6.91 -38.55 4.51
N SER A 170 -6.70 -38.63 3.18
CA SER A 170 -7.75 -38.82 2.18
C SER A 170 -8.90 -37.79 2.24
N ASP A 171 -8.59 -36.53 2.54
CA ASP A 171 -9.53 -35.40 2.56
C ASP A 171 -9.67 -34.78 1.16
N GLU A 172 -10.56 -35.34 0.35
CA GLU A 172 -10.79 -34.93 -1.05
C GLU A 172 -11.26 -33.47 -1.18
N GLU A 173 -12.07 -32.98 -0.25
CA GLU A 173 -12.53 -31.59 -0.26
C GLU A 173 -11.34 -30.64 -0.02
N GLY A 174 -10.51 -30.94 0.97
CA GLY A 174 -9.27 -30.21 1.25
C GLY A 174 -8.30 -30.24 0.07
N ILE A 175 -8.11 -31.39 -0.58
CA ILE A 175 -7.29 -31.52 -1.80
C ILE A 175 -7.82 -30.57 -2.87
N GLY A 176 -9.12 -30.60 -3.17
CA GLY A 176 -9.74 -29.73 -4.17
C GLY A 176 -9.56 -28.25 -3.85
N PHE A 177 -9.80 -27.86 -2.60
CA PHE A 177 -9.65 -26.48 -2.14
C PHE A 177 -8.21 -25.97 -2.27
N TRP A 178 -7.22 -26.69 -1.73
CA TRP A 178 -5.83 -26.26 -1.76
C TRP A 178 -5.24 -26.29 -3.17
N THR A 179 -5.66 -27.25 -4.00
CA THR A 179 -5.28 -27.32 -5.42
C THR A 179 -5.81 -26.10 -6.19
N TYR A 180 -7.07 -25.71 -5.96
CA TYR A 180 -7.63 -24.50 -6.57
C TYR A 180 -6.84 -23.24 -6.21
N ILE A 181 -6.44 -23.10 -4.93
CA ILE A 181 -5.60 -21.97 -4.49
C ILE A 181 -4.24 -22.02 -5.19
N GLU A 182 -3.61 -23.20 -5.26
CA GLU A 182 -2.32 -23.36 -5.92
C GLU A 182 -2.37 -22.97 -7.40
N GLN A 183 -3.36 -23.46 -8.15
CA GLN A 183 -3.58 -23.09 -9.55
C GLN A 183 -3.84 -21.58 -9.70
N SER A 184 -4.61 -21.00 -8.79
CA SER A 184 -4.84 -19.55 -8.75
C SER A 184 -3.56 -18.75 -8.52
N LEU A 185 -2.64 -19.25 -7.69
CA LEU A 185 -1.33 -18.65 -7.48
C LEU A 185 -0.50 -18.72 -8.76
N ASP A 186 -0.53 -19.84 -9.47
CA ASP A 186 0.23 -20.02 -10.72
C ASP A 186 -0.25 -19.09 -11.83
N ILE A 187 -1.57 -18.87 -11.94
CA ILE A 187 -2.17 -17.89 -12.85
C ILE A 187 -1.80 -16.44 -12.47
N LEU A 188 -1.96 -16.07 -11.20
CA LEU A 188 -1.74 -14.70 -10.73
C LEU A 188 -0.26 -14.33 -10.60
N THR A 189 0.60 -15.33 -10.41
CA THR A 189 2.04 -15.21 -10.15
C THR A 189 2.37 -14.23 -9.02
N TYR A 190 3.59 -13.69 -9.00
CA TYR A 190 3.95 -12.60 -8.09
C TYR A 190 3.22 -11.28 -8.41
N HIS A 191 2.70 -11.11 -9.64
CA HIS A 191 1.97 -9.91 -10.05
C HIS A 191 0.67 -9.74 -9.24
N GLY A 192 -0.03 -10.84 -8.98
CA GLY A 192 -1.23 -10.87 -8.16
C GLY A 192 -0.98 -10.91 -6.65
N MET A 193 0.23 -10.61 -6.16
CA MET A 193 0.49 -10.48 -4.72
C MET A 193 0.21 -9.05 -4.23
N SER A 194 -0.48 -8.88 -3.10
CA SER A 194 -0.78 -7.56 -2.55
C SER A 194 0.46 -6.80 -2.08
N ASP A 195 0.45 -5.48 -2.26
CA ASP A 195 1.43 -4.60 -1.61
C ASP A 195 1.15 -4.49 -0.11
N GLU A 196 2.22 -4.31 0.66
CA GLU A 196 2.15 -4.10 2.11
C GLU A 196 2.93 -2.83 2.48
N GLU A 197 2.33 -1.94 3.26
CA GLU A 197 3.04 -0.83 3.91
C GLU A 197 3.04 -1.02 5.44
N PRO A 198 4.20 -0.90 6.11
CA PRO A 198 4.27 -0.99 7.56
C PRO A 198 3.65 0.23 8.24
N ASP A 199 2.83 0.03 9.26
CA ASP A 199 2.29 1.07 10.12
C ASP A 199 2.30 0.67 11.60
N LYS A 200 1.79 1.53 12.48
CA LYS A 200 1.64 1.29 13.92
C LYS A 200 0.24 1.66 14.39
N ASP A 201 -0.30 0.86 15.31
CA ASP A 201 -1.59 1.18 15.95
C ASP A 201 -1.39 2.13 17.14
N ASP A 202 -2.46 2.39 17.90
CA ASP A 202 -2.46 3.31 19.06
C ASP A 202 -1.48 2.91 20.14
N ASN A 203 -1.35 1.60 20.33
CA ASN A 203 -0.45 0.99 21.29
C ASN A 203 0.99 0.95 20.77
N LYS A 204 1.24 1.58 19.61
CA LYS A 204 2.50 1.57 18.86
C LYS A 204 2.92 0.17 18.41
N GLU A 205 2.00 -0.81 18.42
CA GLU A 205 2.29 -2.14 17.91
C GLU A 205 2.41 -2.09 16.39
N PRO A 206 3.46 -2.69 15.83
CA PRO A 206 3.64 -2.69 14.39
C PRO A 206 2.58 -3.57 13.73
N PHE A 207 1.99 -3.06 12.65
CA PHE A 207 1.15 -3.84 11.75
C PHE A 207 1.50 -3.54 10.29
N LYS A 208 0.93 -4.31 9.36
CA LYS A 208 1.07 -4.08 7.92
C LYS A 208 -0.28 -3.80 7.29
N CYS A 209 -0.39 -2.69 6.59
CA CYS A 209 -1.53 -2.40 5.74
C CYS A 209 -1.40 -3.17 4.43
N VAL A 210 -2.38 -4.02 4.15
CA VAL A 210 -2.46 -4.79 2.91
C VAL A 210 -3.36 -4.04 1.94
N PHE A 211 -2.83 -3.71 0.77
CA PHE A 211 -3.59 -3.04 -0.29
C PHE A 211 -4.23 -4.08 -1.22
N GLY A 212 -5.47 -3.79 -1.66
CA GLY A 212 -6.09 -4.51 -2.76
C GLY A 212 -5.35 -4.24 -4.07
N LEU A 213 -5.58 -5.09 -5.08
CA LEU A 213 -5.19 -4.79 -6.46
C LEU A 213 -6.45 -4.35 -7.20
N ASP A 214 -6.35 -3.35 -8.06
CA ASP A 214 -7.48 -2.82 -8.82
C ASP A 214 -8.04 -3.86 -9.81
N PHE A 215 -7.16 -4.61 -10.46
CA PHE A 215 -7.56 -5.65 -11.41
C PHE A 215 -8.12 -6.89 -10.72
N ARG A 216 -7.63 -7.27 -9.54
CA ARG A 216 -7.89 -8.59 -8.95
C ARG A 216 -9.28 -8.67 -8.32
N HIS A 217 -9.99 -9.78 -8.58
CA HIS A 217 -11.27 -10.08 -7.95
C HIS A 217 -11.14 -10.07 -6.41
N PRO A 218 -12.07 -9.43 -5.67
CA PRO A 218 -11.94 -9.22 -4.22
C PRO A 218 -11.92 -10.53 -3.41
N ALA A 219 -12.52 -11.61 -3.90
CA ALA A 219 -12.50 -12.92 -3.23
C ALA A 219 -11.07 -13.44 -2.96
N PHE A 220 -10.10 -13.08 -3.80
CA PHE A 220 -8.69 -13.45 -3.57
C PHE A 220 -8.08 -12.80 -2.34
N ASN A 221 -8.66 -11.71 -1.82
CA ASN A 221 -8.19 -11.11 -0.56
C ASN A 221 -8.40 -12.08 0.59
N SER A 222 -9.63 -12.60 0.75
CA SER A 222 -9.98 -13.57 1.78
C SER A 222 -9.27 -14.89 1.57
N LEU A 223 -9.20 -15.36 0.31
CA LEU A 223 -8.50 -16.61 -0.01
C LEU A 223 -7.03 -16.56 0.40
N PHE A 224 -6.31 -15.49 0.02
CA PHE A 224 -4.91 -15.35 0.36
C PHE A 224 -4.66 -14.97 1.82
N GLN A 225 -5.63 -14.34 2.49
CA GLN A 225 -5.60 -14.16 3.93
C GLN A 225 -5.64 -15.53 4.63
N HIS A 226 -6.54 -16.41 4.22
CA HIS A 226 -6.65 -17.76 4.75
C HIS A 226 -5.32 -18.51 4.61
N VAL A 227 -4.72 -18.51 3.41
CA VAL A 227 -3.37 -19.10 3.16
C VAL A 227 -2.31 -18.51 4.09
N ASP A 228 -2.29 -17.19 4.28
CA ASP A 228 -1.30 -16.55 5.15
C ASP A 228 -1.53 -16.90 6.64
N GLU A 229 -2.76 -17.24 7.02
CA GLU A 229 -3.19 -17.63 8.37
C GLU A 229 -2.94 -19.09 8.73
N THR A 230 -3.00 -20.00 7.75
CA THR A 230 -2.79 -21.44 7.91
C THR A 230 -1.58 -21.83 8.76
N PRO A 231 -0.38 -21.24 8.60
CA PRO A 231 0.77 -21.60 9.43
C PRO A 231 0.57 -21.44 10.94
N ALA A 232 -0.30 -20.49 11.36
CA ALA A 232 -0.60 -20.30 12.78
C ALA A 232 -1.61 -21.32 13.32
N LEU A 233 -2.45 -21.88 12.44
CA LEU A 233 -3.47 -22.87 12.79
C LEU A 233 -2.89 -24.29 12.87
N TYR A 234 -1.81 -24.56 12.13
CA TYR A 234 -1.20 -25.88 12.03
C TYR A 234 0.30 -25.83 12.38
N PRO A 235 0.67 -25.58 13.65
CA PRO A 235 2.06 -25.44 14.06
C PRO A 235 2.90 -26.70 13.84
N ASP A 236 2.29 -27.88 13.81
CA ASP A 236 2.97 -29.15 13.57
C ASP A 236 3.57 -29.23 12.15
N PHE A 237 2.89 -28.64 11.16
CA PHE A 237 3.38 -28.57 9.77
C PHE A 237 4.19 -27.31 9.50
N PHE A 238 3.94 -26.26 10.26
CA PHE A 238 4.56 -24.96 10.11
C PHE A 238 5.16 -24.49 11.44
N PRO A 239 6.27 -25.09 11.88
CA PRO A 239 6.88 -24.74 13.16
C PRO A 239 7.21 -23.23 13.18
N PRO A 240 6.85 -22.52 14.25
CA PRO A 240 7.10 -21.10 14.37
C PRO A 240 8.60 -20.86 14.38
N THR A 241 9.12 -20.29 13.29
CA THR A 241 10.53 -19.97 13.14
C THR A 241 10.72 -18.47 12.95
N GLY A 242 11.68 -17.90 13.68
CA GLY A 242 12.05 -16.49 13.58
C GLY A 242 11.14 -15.53 14.34
N ALA A 243 11.03 -14.29 13.81
CA ALA A 243 10.34 -13.21 14.48
C ALA A 243 8.81 -13.43 14.57
N LYS A 244 8.19 -12.88 15.64
CA LYS A 244 6.74 -12.89 15.83
C LYS A 244 6.03 -12.34 14.60
N ARG A 245 4.95 -13.01 14.18
CA ARG A 245 4.12 -12.58 13.05
C ARG A 245 3.54 -11.19 13.31
N ILE A 246 3.78 -10.27 12.39
CA ILE A 246 3.22 -8.92 12.40
C ILE A 246 1.75 -9.00 11.93
N LYS A 247 0.85 -8.32 12.67
CA LYS A 247 -0.58 -8.19 12.33
C LYS A 247 -0.74 -7.57 10.95
N ARG A 248 -1.69 -8.07 10.16
CA ARG A 248 -2.04 -7.52 8.84
C ARG A 248 -3.45 -6.95 8.89
N ILE A 249 -3.62 -5.76 8.33
CA ILE A 249 -4.91 -5.07 8.25
C ILE A 249 -5.20 -4.80 6.77
N PHE A 250 -6.27 -5.39 6.26
CA PHE A 250 -6.71 -5.16 4.89
C PHE A 250 -7.34 -3.78 4.77
N THR A 251 -6.86 -3.01 3.81
CA THR A 251 -7.38 -1.68 3.52
C THR A 251 -8.34 -1.75 2.34
N HIS A 252 -9.31 -0.84 2.29
CA HIS A 252 -10.18 -0.69 1.13
C HIS A 252 -9.47 -0.03 -0.06
N ILE A 253 -8.23 0.45 0.13
CA ILE A 253 -7.42 1.04 -0.94
C ILE A 253 -7.03 -0.07 -1.92
N SER A 254 -7.34 0.18 -3.18
CA SER A 254 -6.82 -0.60 -4.29
C SER A 254 -5.64 0.13 -4.91
N VAL A 255 -4.61 -0.64 -5.19
CA VAL A 255 -3.40 -0.19 -5.83
C VAL A 255 -3.46 -0.64 -7.28
N THR A 256 -3.20 0.29 -8.21
CA THR A 256 -3.12 -0.09 -9.61
C THR A 256 -1.96 -1.07 -9.82
N ARG A 257 -2.12 -2.05 -10.71
CA ARG A 257 -1.02 -2.88 -11.21
C ARG A 257 -1.46 -3.58 -12.48
N ALA A 258 -0.53 -3.75 -13.42
CA ALA A 258 -0.78 -4.63 -14.54
C ALA A 258 -0.91 -6.09 -14.06
N PRO A 259 -1.94 -6.83 -14.50
CA PRO A 259 -2.05 -8.27 -14.26
C PRO A 259 -0.88 -9.02 -14.91
N ALA A 260 -0.73 -10.30 -14.57
CA ALA A 260 0.06 -11.19 -15.40
C ALA A 260 -0.62 -11.35 -16.79
N PRO A 261 0.13 -11.72 -17.84
CA PRO A 261 -0.49 -12.11 -19.11
C PRO A 261 -1.45 -13.28 -18.92
N GLN A 262 -2.49 -13.37 -19.75
CA GLN A 262 -3.38 -14.55 -19.84
C GLN A 262 -4.14 -14.87 -18.54
N VAL A 263 -4.43 -13.87 -17.71
CA VAL A 263 -5.27 -14.05 -16.53
C VAL A 263 -6.73 -14.25 -16.98
N PRO A 264 -7.46 -15.27 -16.51
CA PRO A 264 -8.86 -15.49 -16.88
C PRO A 264 -9.77 -14.34 -16.44
N ALA A 265 -10.85 -14.10 -17.19
CA ALA A 265 -11.83 -13.04 -16.89
C ALA A 265 -12.39 -13.14 -15.45
N SER A 266 -12.58 -14.35 -14.92
CA SER A 266 -13.06 -14.61 -13.56
C SER A 266 -12.12 -14.13 -12.45
N PHE A 267 -10.85 -13.87 -12.78
CA PHE A 267 -9.86 -13.35 -11.83
C PHE A 267 -9.89 -11.82 -11.73
N PHE A 268 -10.65 -11.16 -12.60
CA PHE A 268 -10.79 -9.73 -12.61
C PHE A 268 -11.93 -9.24 -11.73
N ARG A 269 -11.77 -8.04 -11.17
CA ARG A 269 -12.87 -7.30 -10.54
C ARG A 269 -13.91 -6.95 -11.61
N GLU A 270 -15.18 -6.99 -11.23
CA GLU A 270 -16.26 -6.52 -12.09
C GLU A 270 -16.00 -5.08 -12.57
N GLY A 271 -16.20 -4.86 -13.86
CA GLY A 271 -15.93 -3.57 -14.51
C GLY A 271 -14.47 -3.27 -14.85
N TYR A 272 -13.53 -4.19 -14.59
CA TYR A 272 -12.14 -4.02 -15.04
C TYR A 272 -11.98 -4.38 -16.51
N ASP A 273 -11.41 -3.46 -17.30
CA ASP A 273 -11.11 -3.69 -18.71
C ASP A 273 -9.89 -4.61 -18.88
N HIS A 274 -10.17 -5.88 -19.11
CA HIS A 274 -9.19 -6.96 -19.23
C HIS A 274 -8.88 -7.32 -20.68
N GLN A 275 -9.56 -6.75 -21.68
CA GLN A 275 -9.38 -7.13 -23.09
C GLN A 275 -7.95 -6.84 -23.57
N GLN A 276 -7.34 -5.75 -23.10
CA GLN A 276 -5.97 -5.36 -23.40
C GLN A 276 -4.89 -6.33 -22.87
N TYR A 277 -5.23 -7.23 -21.95
CA TYR A 277 -4.27 -8.17 -21.33
C TYR A 277 -4.43 -9.62 -21.82
N ASN A 278 -5.43 -9.87 -22.66
CA ASN A 278 -5.70 -11.18 -23.29
C ASN A 278 -5.16 -11.27 -24.72
N THR A 279 -4.64 -10.18 -25.28
CA THR A 279 -3.99 -10.21 -26.58
C THR A 279 -2.60 -10.81 -26.41
N ILE A 280 -2.39 -12.00 -26.96
CA ILE A 280 -1.05 -12.58 -27.10
C ILE A 280 -0.25 -11.60 -27.95
N ASP A 281 0.84 -11.06 -27.41
CA ASP A 281 1.84 -10.41 -28.25
C ASP A 281 2.38 -11.51 -29.17
N PRO A 282 2.09 -11.48 -30.49
CA PRO A 282 2.48 -12.55 -31.41
C PRO A 282 4.00 -12.77 -31.44
N THR A 283 4.77 -11.77 -30.99
CA THR A 283 6.22 -11.83 -30.85
C THR A 283 6.70 -12.73 -29.69
N ILE A 284 5.87 -12.94 -28.66
CA ILE A 284 6.21 -13.80 -27.50
C ILE A 284 5.95 -15.27 -27.81
N SER A 285 4.95 -15.60 -28.64
CA SER A 285 4.69 -16.99 -29.07
C SER A 285 5.85 -17.59 -29.86
N ALA A 286 6.55 -16.78 -30.67
CA ALA A 286 7.72 -17.23 -31.45
C ALA A 286 8.99 -17.53 -30.62
N LEU A 287 8.99 -17.24 -29.31
CA LEU A 287 10.12 -17.55 -28.42
C LEU A 287 9.96 -18.92 -27.71
N PHE A 288 8.82 -19.58 -27.90
CA PHE A 288 8.51 -20.88 -27.29
C PHE A 288 8.16 -21.97 -28.33
N GLU A 289 8.35 -21.68 -29.63
CA GLU A 289 8.44 -22.64 -30.73
C GLU A 289 9.90 -22.83 -31.16
#